data_AF-X1DI71-F1
#
_entry.id   AF-X1DI71-F1
#
_cell.length_a   1.000
_cell.length_b   1.000
_cell.length_c   1.000
_cell.angle_alpha   90.00
_cell.angle_beta   90.00
_cell.angle_gamma   90.00
#
_symmetry.space_group_name_H-M   'P 1'
#
loop_
_entity.id
_entity.type
_entity.pdbx_description
1 polymer ?
#
loop_
_entity_poly.entity_id
_entity_poly.type
_entity_poly.pdbx_seq_one_letter_code
_entity_poly.pdbx_strand_id
1 'polypeptide(L)'
;MAKEIAQSRRLEVLKLYFEGLPYDDIAKKTGVAKGSVAAIVEALRAGEFPQFEHVTDMVNELRELTVSLRKAGITITEAASLFILLKKLFGLGVEPPHLESWVRMCRAVPEGELSRSQIIQAAGKLAELEEKGLSYDQTLESLRSSSAELERLRVELAELR
;
A
#
# COMPACT_ATOMS: atom_id res chain seq x y z
N MET A 1 -30.21 15.46 -37.10
CA MET A 1 -30.48 15.30 -35.66
C MET A 1 -29.39 14.45 -35.06
N ALA A 2 -28.69 14.94 -34.02
CA ALA A 2 -27.72 14.10 -33.31
C ALA A 2 -28.46 12.94 -32.66
N LYS A 3 -28.00 11.71 -32.89
CA LYS A 3 -28.59 10.51 -32.30
C LYS A 3 -28.34 10.56 -30.79
N GLU A 4 -29.40 10.54 -30.01
CA GLU A 4 -29.30 10.57 -28.55
C GLU A 4 -28.50 9.35 -28.06
N ILE A 5 -27.52 9.58 -27.18
CA ILE A 5 -26.67 8.52 -26.67
C ILE A 5 -27.47 7.75 -25.62
N ALA A 6 -27.66 6.46 -25.85
CA ALA A 6 -28.35 5.57 -24.91
C ALA A 6 -27.76 5.67 -23.50
N GLN A 7 -28.62 5.61 -22.49
CA GLN A 7 -28.22 5.74 -21.08
C GLN A 7 -27.15 4.73 -20.66
N SER A 8 -27.24 3.48 -21.14
CA SER A 8 -26.23 2.43 -20.89
C SER A 8 -24.84 2.84 -21.39
N ARG A 9 -24.78 3.51 -22.54
CA ARG A 9 -23.52 4.01 -23.12
C ARG A 9 -22.97 5.21 -22.33
N ARG A 10 -23.84 6.09 -21.82
CA ARG A 10 -23.42 7.18 -20.90
C ARG A 10 -22.80 6.61 -19.63
N LEU A 11 -23.42 5.57 -19.04
CA LEU A 11 -22.88 4.89 -17.86
C LEU A 11 -21.55 4.20 -18.12
N GLU A 12 -21.38 3.60 -19.30
CA GLU A 12 -20.10 3.01 -19.72
C GLU A 12 -18.98 4.06 -19.81
N VAL A 13 -19.28 5.24 -20.38
CA VAL A 13 -18.35 6.39 -20.40
C VAL A 13 -17.95 6.79 -18.97
N LEU A 14 -18.91 6.89 -18.05
CA LEU A 14 -18.64 7.26 -16.67
C LEU A 14 -17.80 6.20 -15.93
N LYS A 15 -18.05 4.91 -16.17
CA LYS A 15 -17.22 3.83 -15.63
C LYS A 15 -15.76 4.01 -16.04
N LEU A 16 -15.49 4.18 -17.34
CA LEU A 16 -14.12 4.35 -17.84
C LEU A 16 -13.50 5.68 -17.38
N TYR A 17 -14.33 6.70 -17.14
CA TYR A 17 -13.89 7.93 -16.49
C TYR A 17 -13.46 7.67 -15.03
N PHE A 18 -14.22 6.92 -14.23
CA PHE A 18 -13.77 6.59 -12.88
C PHE A 18 -12.57 5.65 -12.84
N GLU A 19 -12.33 4.85 -13.89
CA GLU A 19 -11.12 4.03 -14.08
C GLU A 19 -9.86 4.86 -14.49
N GLY A 20 -9.98 6.18 -14.60
CA GLY A 20 -8.85 7.06 -14.88
C GLY A 20 -8.42 7.12 -16.35
N LEU A 21 -9.22 6.61 -17.31
CA LEU A 21 -8.85 6.64 -18.72
C LEU A 21 -8.92 8.06 -19.32
N PRO A 22 -7.99 8.47 -20.20
CA PRO A 22 -8.09 9.70 -20.98
C PRO A 22 -9.34 9.74 -21.87
N TYR A 23 -9.88 10.92 -22.15
CA TYR A 23 -11.11 11.07 -22.97
C TYR A 23 -10.96 10.47 -24.36
N ASP A 24 -9.76 10.55 -24.96
CA ASP A 24 -9.49 9.95 -26.27
C ASP A 24 -9.60 8.42 -26.22
N ASP A 25 -9.15 7.80 -25.14
CA ASP A 25 -9.22 6.35 -24.98
C ASP A 25 -10.64 5.89 -24.67
N ILE A 26 -11.38 6.68 -23.89
CA ILE A 26 -12.81 6.44 -23.63
C ILE A 26 -13.60 6.52 -24.95
N ALA A 27 -13.35 7.54 -25.76
CA ALA A 27 -13.99 7.71 -27.07
C ALA A 27 -13.72 6.51 -27.98
N LYS A 28 -12.46 6.07 -28.07
CA LYS A 28 -12.07 4.87 -28.84
C LYS A 28 -12.77 3.60 -28.35
N LYS A 29 -12.85 3.40 -27.03
CA LYS A 29 -13.45 2.18 -26.43
C LYS A 29 -14.97 2.13 -26.57
N THR A 30 -15.64 3.26 -26.49
CA THR A 30 -17.12 3.34 -26.45
C THR A 30 -17.73 3.65 -27.81
N GLY A 31 -16.93 4.11 -28.78
CA GLY A 31 -17.40 4.62 -30.06
C GLY A 31 -18.11 5.98 -29.96
N VAL A 32 -18.06 6.63 -28.79
CA VAL A 32 -18.65 7.94 -28.55
C VAL A 32 -17.65 9.02 -28.94
N ALA A 33 -18.11 10.10 -29.59
CA ALA A 33 -17.24 11.22 -29.94
C ALA A 33 -16.63 11.88 -28.68
N LYS A 34 -15.38 12.33 -28.77
CA LYS A 34 -14.67 12.96 -27.64
C LYS A 34 -15.44 14.13 -27.01
N GLY A 35 -16.08 14.98 -27.83
CA GLY A 35 -16.91 16.08 -27.34
C GLY A 35 -18.14 15.60 -26.54
N SER A 36 -18.72 14.47 -26.93
CA SER A 36 -19.81 13.85 -26.18
C SER A 36 -19.33 13.21 -24.88
N VAL A 37 -18.11 12.64 -24.84
CA VAL A 37 -17.48 12.19 -23.58
C VAL A 37 -17.34 13.37 -22.61
N ALA A 38 -16.82 14.51 -23.09
CA ALA A 38 -16.72 15.72 -22.27
C ALA A 38 -18.08 16.19 -21.76
N ALA A 39 -19.09 16.28 -22.64
CA ALA A 39 -20.45 16.66 -22.25
C ALA A 39 -21.08 15.71 -21.21
N ILE A 40 -20.83 14.40 -21.33
CA ILE A 40 -21.29 13.40 -20.35
C ILE A 40 -20.64 13.62 -18.97
N VAL A 41 -19.34 13.96 -18.93
CA VAL A 41 -18.64 14.24 -17.67
C VAL A 41 -19.09 15.57 -17.06
N GLU A 42 -19.34 16.60 -17.86
CA GLU A 42 -19.91 17.86 -17.36
C GLU A 42 -21.31 17.64 -16.77
N ALA A 43 -22.16 16.85 -17.43
CA ALA A 43 -23.46 16.45 -16.90
C ALA A 43 -23.34 15.69 -15.56
N LEU A 44 -22.32 14.84 -15.40
CA LEU A 44 -22.02 14.18 -14.12
C LEU A 44 -21.67 15.20 -13.03
N ARG A 45 -20.81 16.17 -13.33
CA ARG A 45 -20.41 17.22 -12.39
C ARG A 45 -21.57 18.15 -12.01
N ALA A 46 -22.49 18.37 -12.94
CA ALA A 46 -23.70 19.17 -12.73
C ALA A 46 -24.81 18.42 -11.96
N GLY A 47 -24.61 17.14 -11.61
CA GLY A 47 -25.61 16.34 -10.89
C GLY A 47 -26.78 15.86 -11.77
N GLU A 48 -26.64 15.91 -13.11
CA GLU A 48 -27.70 15.48 -14.04
C GLU A 48 -27.87 13.94 -14.10
N PHE A 49 -27.06 13.21 -13.34
CA PHE A 49 -27.22 11.77 -13.13
C PHE A 49 -27.79 11.55 -11.72
N PRO A 50 -29.09 11.23 -11.58
CA PRO A 50 -29.74 11.09 -10.27
C PRO A 50 -29.03 10.10 -9.34
N GLN A 51 -28.45 9.03 -9.91
CA GLN A 51 -27.68 8.04 -9.16
C GLN A 51 -26.36 8.57 -8.54
N PHE A 52 -25.93 9.79 -8.91
CA PHE A 52 -24.69 10.42 -8.46
C PHE A 52 -24.90 11.82 -7.87
N GLU A 53 -26.14 12.24 -7.62
CA GLU A 53 -26.48 13.59 -7.14
C GLU A 53 -25.71 13.99 -5.86
N HIS A 54 -25.44 13.03 -4.97
CA HIS A 54 -24.78 13.27 -3.68
C HIS A 54 -23.25 13.14 -3.70
N VAL A 55 -22.64 12.91 -4.87
CA VAL A 55 -21.19 12.71 -4.97
C VAL A 55 -20.52 13.68 -5.96
N THR A 56 -21.24 14.69 -6.45
CA THR A 56 -20.76 15.66 -7.44
C THR A 56 -19.45 16.34 -7.04
N ASP A 57 -19.33 16.72 -5.76
CA ASP A 57 -18.13 17.35 -5.20
C ASP A 57 -16.91 16.41 -5.19
N MET A 58 -17.15 15.10 -5.03
CA MET A 58 -16.11 14.09 -4.97
C MET A 58 -15.64 13.62 -6.35
N VAL A 59 -16.37 13.94 -7.44
CA VAL A 59 -16.10 13.39 -8.78
C VAL A 59 -14.67 13.68 -9.23
N ASN A 60 -14.19 14.90 -9.02
CA ASN A 60 -12.85 15.29 -9.44
C ASN A 60 -11.77 14.70 -8.52
N GLU A 61 -11.99 14.70 -7.20
CA GLU A 61 -11.06 14.12 -6.23
C GLU A 61 -10.85 12.62 -6.47
N LEU A 62 -11.95 11.88 -6.65
CA LEU A 62 -11.91 10.44 -6.97
C LEU A 62 -11.22 10.19 -8.31
N ARG A 63 -11.48 11.04 -9.31
CA ARG A 63 -10.83 10.95 -10.62
C ARG A 63 -9.32 11.20 -10.51
N GLU A 64 -8.91 12.23 -9.79
CA GLU A 64 -7.49 12.57 -9.60
C GLU A 64 -6.74 11.46 -8.87
N LEU A 65 -7.37 10.87 -7.84
CA LEU A 65 -6.84 9.71 -7.14
C LEU A 65 -6.64 8.53 -8.10
N THR A 66 -7.66 8.13 -8.86
CA THR A 66 -7.53 6.97 -9.77
C THR A 66 -6.51 7.22 -10.88
N VAL A 67 -6.41 8.45 -11.41
CA VAL A 67 -5.37 8.81 -12.39
C VAL A 67 -3.97 8.70 -11.77
N SER A 68 -3.80 9.14 -10.53
CA SER A 68 -2.52 9.06 -9.83
C SER A 68 -2.11 7.61 -9.54
N LEU A 69 -3.06 6.78 -9.08
CA LEU A 69 -2.87 5.34 -8.88
C LEU A 69 -2.46 4.65 -10.19
N ARG A 70 -3.16 4.93 -11.29
CA ARG A 70 -2.86 4.38 -12.62
C ARG A 70 -1.46 4.77 -13.11
N LYS A 71 -1.06 6.03 -12.92
CA LYS A 71 0.29 6.50 -13.29
C LYS A 71 1.38 5.80 -12.47
N ALA A 72 1.09 5.47 -11.21
CA ALA A 72 1.98 4.72 -10.34
C ALA A 72 1.95 3.19 -10.59
N GLY A 73 1.08 2.69 -11.47
CA GLY A 73 0.90 1.27 -11.70
C GLY A 73 0.25 0.53 -10.53
N ILE A 74 -0.49 1.25 -9.68
CA ILE A 74 -1.12 0.73 -8.45
C ILE A 74 -2.62 0.56 -8.70
N THR A 75 -3.16 -0.58 -8.32
CA THR A 75 -4.60 -0.87 -8.33
C THR A 75 -5.29 -0.31 -7.08
N ILE A 76 -6.61 -0.13 -7.13
CA ILE A 76 -7.39 0.33 -5.96
C ILE A 76 -7.23 -0.62 -4.77
N THR A 77 -7.18 -1.93 -5.04
CA THR A 77 -6.99 -2.96 -4.01
C THR A 77 -5.61 -2.85 -3.36
N GLU A 78 -4.55 -2.65 -4.15
CA GLU A 78 -3.20 -2.42 -3.61
C GLU A 78 -3.14 -1.11 -2.80
N ALA A 79 -3.78 -0.04 -3.29
CA ALA A 79 -3.85 1.23 -2.57
C ALA A 79 -4.49 1.09 -1.18
N ALA A 80 -5.54 0.27 -1.05
CA ALA A 80 -6.17 -0.03 0.23
C ALA A 80 -5.17 -0.66 1.23
N SER A 81 -4.35 -1.61 0.79
CA SER A 81 -3.31 -2.21 1.63
C SER A 81 -2.21 -1.22 1.99
N LEU A 82 -1.85 -0.31 1.08
CA LEU A 82 -0.85 0.74 1.35
C LEU A 82 -1.30 1.73 2.43
N PHE A 83 -2.61 1.99 2.58
CA PHE A 83 -3.10 2.81 3.69
C PHE A 83 -2.86 2.19 5.06
N ILE A 84 -2.94 0.86 5.18
CA ILE A 84 -2.64 0.16 6.44
C ILE A 84 -1.16 0.34 6.80
N LEU A 85 -0.28 0.15 5.81
CA LEU A 85 1.15 0.38 5.98
C LEU A 85 1.45 1.83 6.39
N LEU A 86 0.85 2.80 5.71
CA LEU A 86 1.02 4.22 6.01
C LEU A 86 0.58 4.58 7.43
N LYS A 87 -0.57 4.05 7.88
CA LYS A 87 -1.03 4.24 9.27
C LYS A 87 -0.06 3.67 10.29
N LYS A 88 0.53 2.49 10.02
CA LYS A 88 1.55 1.90 10.90
C LYS A 88 2.81 2.76 10.95
N LEU A 89 3.26 3.28 9.81
CA LEU A 89 4.40 4.20 9.72
C LEU A 89 4.13 5.50 10.49
N PHE A 90 2.94 6.08 10.38
CA PHE A 90 2.55 7.26 11.16
C PHE A 90 2.55 6.98 12.66
N GLY A 91 2.08 5.80 13.08
CA GLY A 91 2.18 5.36 14.47
C GLY A 91 3.63 5.25 15.00
N LEU A 92 4.61 5.12 14.10
CA LEU A 92 6.04 5.14 14.40
C LEU A 92 6.67 6.54 14.26
N GLY A 93 5.86 7.59 14.02
CA GLY A 93 6.33 8.95 13.79
C GLY A 93 6.94 9.19 12.40
N VAL A 94 6.75 8.26 11.45
CA VAL A 94 7.26 8.39 10.09
C VAL A 94 6.23 9.08 9.21
N GLU A 95 6.21 10.41 9.25
CA GLU A 95 5.35 11.24 8.39
C GLU A 95 5.84 11.31 6.94
N PRO A 96 4.99 11.68 5.95
CA PRO A 96 5.38 11.72 4.55
C PRO A 96 6.65 12.54 4.25
N PRO A 97 6.88 13.72 4.86
CA PRO A 97 8.13 14.47 4.67
C PRO A 97 9.39 13.74 5.15
N HIS A 98 9.24 12.77 6.06
CA HIS A 98 10.35 12.05 6.70
C HIS A 98 10.58 10.66 6.09
N LEU A 99 9.70 10.20 5.20
CA LEU A 99 9.76 8.86 4.64
C LEU A 99 11.11 8.56 3.96
N GLU A 100 11.66 9.50 3.20
CA GLU A 100 12.97 9.31 2.54
C GLU A 100 14.13 9.24 3.54
N SER A 101 14.03 9.99 4.65
CA SER A 101 15.00 9.89 5.74
C SER A 101 14.94 8.54 6.44
N TRP A 102 13.71 8.05 6.69
CA TRP A 102 13.48 6.74 7.27
C TRP A 102 14.00 5.61 6.38
N VAL A 103 13.72 5.65 5.06
CA VAL A 103 14.26 4.68 4.10
C VAL A 103 15.79 4.71 4.07
N ARG A 104 16.41 5.91 4.09
CA ARG A 104 17.88 6.04 4.17
C ARG A 104 18.44 5.40 5.44
N MET A 105 17.81 5.61 6.59
CA MET A 105 18.20 4.96 7.85
C MET A 105 18.13 3.43 7.72
N CYS A 106 17.03 2.88 7.18
CA CYS A 106 16.90 1.44 6.96
C CYS A 106 17.98 0.88 6.02
N ARG A 107 18.39 1.64 4.99
CA ARG A 107 19.46 1.25 4.07
C ARG A 107 20.86 1.35 4.69
N ALA A 108 21.04 2.27 5.64
CA ALA A 108 22.30 2.50 6.35
C ALA A 108 22.61 1.44 7.42
N VAL A 109 21.66 0.55 7.72
CA VAL A 109 21.91 -0.64 8.53
C VAL A 109 23.05 -1.45 7.88
N PRO A 110 24.20 -1.63 8.55
CA PRO A 110 25.36 -2.28 7.97
C PRO A 110 25.04 -3.71 7.57
N GLU A 111 25.38 -4.07 6.34
CA GLU A 111 25.39 -5.48 5.92
C GLU A 111 26.72 -6.09 6.40
N GLY A 112 26.63 -6.94 7.42
CA GLY A 112 27.73 -7.79 7.88
C GLY A 112 27.52 -9.22 7.39
N GLU A 113 27.63 -10.20 8.28
CA GLU A 113 27.27 -11.60 7.98
C GLU A 113 25.77 -11.82 7.72
N LEU A 114 24.92 -10.87 8.11
CA LEU A 114 23.48 -10.89 7.91
C LEU A 114 23.05 -9.87 6.85
N SER A 115 22.17 -10.30 5.95
CA SER A 115 21.47 -9.41 5.01
C SER A 115 20.50 -8.49 5.74
N ARG A 116 20.18 -7.33 5.16
CA ARG A 116 19.15 -6.40 5.69
C ARG A 116 17.81 -7.10 5.97
N SER A 117 17.41 -8.05 5.13
CA SER A 117 16.18 -8.84 5.34
C SER A 117 16.26 -9.69 6.61
N GLN A 118 17.41 -10.30 6.89
CA GLN A 118 17.60 -11.10 8.11
C GLN A 118 17.60 -10.22 9.36
N ILE A 119 18.16 -9.00 9.28
CA ILE A 119 18.14 -8.04 10.38
C ILE A 119 16.71 -7.58 10.68
N ILE A 120 15.92 -7.26 9.65
CA ILE A 120 14.50 -6.89 9.83
C ILE A 120 13.69 -8.05 10.42
N GLN A 121 13.92 -9.28 9.97
CA GLN A 121 13.26 -10.45 10.54
C GLN A 121 13.66 -10.72 12.00
N ALA A 122 14.94 -10.53 12.34
CA ALA A 122 15.42 -10.69 13.71
C ALA A 122 14.80 -9.63 14.63
N ALA A 123 14.71 -8.38 14.18
CA ALA A 123 14.03 -7.31 14.92
C ALA A 123 12.53 -7.62 15.12
N GLY A 124 11.86 -8.16 14.09
CA GLY A 124 10.46 -8.59 14.22
C GLY A 124 10.26 -9.70 15.25
N LYS A 125 11.11 -10.75 15.19
CA LYS A 125 11.09 -11.84 16.18
C LYS A 125 11.38 -11.36 17.59
N LEU A 126 12.29 -10.38 17.75
CA LEU A 126 12.59 -9.79 19.04
C LEU A 126 11.38 -9.02 19.58
N ALA A 127 10.72 -8.21 18.76
CA ALA A 127 9.50 -7.51 19.15
C ALA A 127 8.38 -8.49 19.59
N GLU A 128 8.22 -9.62 18.90
CA GLU A 128 7.26 -10.67 19.31
C GLU A 128 7.60 -11.31 20.66
N LEU A 129 8.89 -11.39 21.03
CA LEU A 129 9.32 -11.89 22.34
C LEU A 129 9.07 -10.85 23.43
N GLU A 130 9.31 -9.58 23.13
CA GLU A 130 9.02 -8.46 24.04
C GLU A 130 7.52 -8.31 24.31
N GLU A 131 6.66 -8.50 23.29
CA GLU A 131 5.20 -8.55 23.46
C GLU A 131 4.76 -9.70 24.39
N LYS A 132 5.52 -10.80 24.43
CA LYS A 132 5.30 -11.93 25.34
C LYS A 132 5.90 -11.70 26.74
N GLY A 133 6.43 -10.51 27.00
CA GLY A 133 6.99 -10.10 28.29
C GLY A 133 8.44 -10.54 28.52
N LEU A 134 9.13 -11.02 27.49
CA LEU A 134 10.56 -11.37 27.56
C LEU A 134 11.37 -10.21 27.02
N SER A 135 12.12 -9.51 27.89
CA SER A 135 12.99 -8.43 27.41
C SER A 135 14.15 -8.98 26.58
N TYR A 136 14.73 -8.12 25.75
CA TYR A 136 15.97 -8.43 25.03
C TYR A 136 17.06 -8.97 25.97
N ASP A 137 17.28 -8.29 27.10
CA ASP A 137 18.32 -8.66 28.06
C ASP A 137 18.07 -10.04 28.67
N GLN A 138 16.82 -10.33 29.05
CA GLN A 138 16.42 -11.64 29.58
C GLN A 138 16.59 -12.75 28.54
N THR A 139 16.24 -12.46 27.28
CA THR A 139 16.39 -13.41 26.16
C THR A 139 17.86 -13.70 25.88
N LEU A 140 18.72 -12.68 25.91
CA LEU A 140 20.17 -12.85 25.76
C LEU A 140 20.77 -13.64 26.92
N GLU A 141 20.37 -13.35 28.14
CA GLU A 141 20.86 -14.04 29.33
C GLU A 141 20.48 -15.52 29.30
N SER A 142 19.23 -15.83 28.94
CA SER A 142 18.75 -17.21 28.75
C SER A 142 19.47 -17.95 27.62
N LEU A 143 19.77 -17.27 26.50
CA LEU A 143 20.54 -17.86 25.41
C LEU A 143 21.97 -18.18 25.84
N ARG A 144 22.61 -17.26 26.57
CA ARG A 144 23.98 -17.44 27.08
C ARG A 144 24.05 -18.59 28.08
N SER A 145 23.11 -18.66 29.02
CA SER A 145 23.06 -19.72 30.02
C SER A 145 22.81 -21.09 29.37
N SER A 146 21.83 -21.18 28.47
CA SER A 146 21.51 -22.43 27.76
C SER A 146 22.65 -22.90 26.86
N SER A 147 23.39 -21.97 26.24
CA SER A 147 24.55 -22.30 25.40
C SER A 147 25.73 -22.79 26.24
N ALA A 148 25.98 -22.16 27.40
CA ALA A 148 27.00 -22.61 28.35
C ALA A 148 26.67 -24.00 28.93
N GLU A 149 25.39 -24.25 29.23
CA GLU A 149 24.92 -25.56 29.71
C GLU A 149 25.05 -26.64 28.63
N LEU A 150 24.72 -26.33 27.37
CA LEU A 150 24.92 -27.23 26.24
C LEU A 150 26.38 -27.61 26.04
N GLU A 151 27.31 -26.65 26.12
CA GLU A 151 28.74 -26.95 26.00
C GLU A 151 29.24 -27.79 27.18
N ARG A 152 28.78 -27.49 28.40
CA ARG A 152 29.09 -28.33 29.57
C ARG A 152 28.60 -29.77 29.37
N LEU A 153 27.35 -29.95 28.96
CA LEU A 153 26.78 -31.29 28.71
C LEU A 153 27.48 -32.01 27.56
N ARG A 154 27.96 -31.28 26.54
CA ARG A 154 28.77 -31.86 25.44
C ARG A 154 30.10 -32.39 25.94
N VAL A 155 30.78 -31.66 26.82
CA VAL A 155 32.04 -32.10 27.45
C VAL A 155 31.79 -33.32 28.33
N GLU A 156 30.78 -33.29 29.21
CA GLU A 156 30.42 -34.43 30.07
C GLU A 156 30.05 -35.68 29.23
N LEU A 157 29.35 -35.51 28.10
CA LEU A 157 29.01 -36.61 27.20
C LEU A 157 30.22 -37.14 26.40
N ALA A 158 31.24 -36.31 26.16
CA ALA A 158 32.49 -36.73 25.54
C ALA A 158 33.40 -37.49 26.51
N GLU A 159 33.36 -37.17 27.81
CA GLU A 159 34.08 -37.89 28.87
C GLU A 159 33.46 -39.25 29.22
N LEU A 160 32.19 -39.45 28.90
CA LEU A 160 31.46 -40.72 29.09
C LEU A 160 31.54 -41.68 27.89
N ARG A 161 32.25 -41.32 26.81
CA ARG A 161 32.48 -42.14 25.61
C ARG A 161 33.91 -42.67 25.56
#